data_AF-A0AAW8BE68-F1
#
_entry.id   AF-A0AAW8BE68-F1
#
_cell.length_a   1.000
_cell.length_b   1.000
_cell.length_c   1.000
_cell.angle_alpha   90.00
_cell.angle_beta   90.00
_cell.angle_gamma   90.00
#
_symmetry.space_group_name_H-M   'P 1'
#
loop_
_entity.id
_entity.type
_entity.pdbx_description
1 polymer ?
#
loop_
_entity_poly.entity_id
_entity_poly.type
_entity_poly.pdbx_seq_one_letter_code
_entity_poly.pdbx_strand_id
1 'polypeptide(L)' 'NIDGIKRKHTKNKMSFPTDDAVLKSVFLALREATKKWTMPIRDWGIVLNQFMIIFAERLKL' A
#
# COMPACT_ATOMS: atom_id res chain seq x y z
N ASN A 1 -6.59 -2.31 -4.34
CA ASN A 1 -7.28 -1.39 -3.41
C ASN A 1 -7.09 -1.89 -1.98
N ILE A 2 -6.48 -1.07 -1.11
CA ILE A 2 -6.16 -1.39 0.29
C ILE A 2 -7.42 -1.60 1.13
N ASP A 3 -8.49 -0.86 0.87
CA ASP A 3 -9.73 -1.00 1.63
C ASP A 3 -10.42 -2.33 1.39
N GLY A 4 -10.35 -2.83 0.14
CA GLY A 4 -10.81 -4.17 -0.20
C GLY A 4 -10.01 -5.26 0.51
N ILE A 5 -8.70 -5.07 0.66
CA ILE A 5 -7.82 -6.00 1.40
C ILE A 5 -8.21 -6.02 2.87
N LYS A 6 -8.40 -4.86 3.51
CA LYS A 6 -8.85 -4.76 4.91
C LYS A 6 -10.18 -5.49 5.12
N ARG A 7 -11.22 -5.12 4.36
CA ARG A 7 -12.56 -5.72 4.48
C ARG A 7 -12.54 -7.22 4.23
N LYS A 8 -11.77 -7.73 3.25
CA LYS A 8 -11.64 -9.17 2.99
C LYS A 8 -11.07 -9.95 4.17
N HIS A 9 -10.14 -9.36 4.93
CA HIS A 9 -9.46 -10.04 6.03
C HIS A 9 -10.15 -9.84 7.39
N THR A 10 -11.04 -8.85 7.51
CA THR A 10 -11.84 -8.63 8.72
C THR A 10 -13.26 -9.18 8.63
N LYS A 11 -13.82 -9.44 7.43
CA LYS A 11 -15.22 -9.89 7.25
C LYS A 11 -15.62 -11.15 8.04
N ASN A 12 -14.68 -12.04 8.35
CA ASN A 12 -14.94 -13.29 9.07
C ASN A 12 -14.68 -13.16 10.58
N LYS A 13 -14.26 -11.99 11.08
CA LYS A 13 -14.01 -11.71 12.50
C LYS A 13 -14.89 -10.54 12.94
N MET A 14 -15.96 -10.85 13.65
CA MET A 14 -16.92 -9.87 14.18
C MET A 14 -16.33 -9.05 15.34
N SER A 15 -15.38 -9.62 16.09
CA SER A 15 -14.66 -8.93 17.17
C SER A 15 -13.22 -9.46 17.28
N PHE A 16 -12.38 -8.64 17.90
CA PHE A 16 -11.01 -9.01 18.24
C PHE A 16 -10.83 -8.93 19.75
N PRO A 17 -10.04 -9.83 20.35
CA PRO A 17 -9.86 -9.89 21.81
C PRO A 17 -9.02 -8.73 22.36
N THR A 18 -8.16 -8.13 21.53
CA THR A 18 -7.30 -6.98 21.87
C THR A 18 -7.06 -6.11 20.63
N ASP A 19 -6.70 -4.85 20.82
CA ASP A 19 -6.33 -3.93 19.74
C ASP A 19 -5.10 -4.43 18.97
N ASP A 20 -4.13 -5.02 19.68
CA ASP A 20 -2.93 -5.64 19.07
C ASP A 20 -3.29 -6.76 18.10
N ALA A 21 -4.35 -7.54 18.40
CA ALA A 21 -4.81 -8.60 17.51
C ALA A 21 -5.39 -8.03 16.20
N VAL A 22 -6.08 -6.87 16.26
CA VAL A 22 -6.56 -6.14 15.08
C VAL A 22 -5.38 -5.66 14.25
N LEU A 23 -4.42 -4.97 14.89
CA LEU A 23 -3.24 -4.42 14.22
C LEU A 23 -2.43 -5.51 13.51
N LYS A 24 -2.18 -6.63 14.20
CA LYS A 24 -1.47 -7.78 13.63
C LYS A 24 -2.22 -8.36 12.43
N SER A 25 -3.55 -8.46 12.49
CA SER A 25 -4.36 -8.96 11.38
C SER A 25 -4.27 -8.06 10.14
N VAL A 26 -4.34 -6.74 10.33
CA VAL A 26 -4.22 -5.77 9.22
C VAL A 26 -2.80 -5.77 8.66
N PHE A 27 -1.78 -5.84 9.52
CA PHE A 27 -0.39 -5.92 9.10
C PHE A 27 -0.12 -7.15 8.23
N LEU A 28 -0.60 -8.33 8.64
CA LEU A 28 -0.43 -9.56 7.86
C LEU A 28 -1.16 -9.48 6.51
N ALA A 29 -2.36 -8.91 6.47
CA ALA A 29 -3.11 -8.71 5.23
C ALA A 29 -2.37 -7.77 4.26
N LEU A 30 -1.80 -6.68 4.76
CA LEU A 30 -0.97 -5.76 3.97
C LEU A 30 0.30 -6.44 3.49
N ARG A 31 1.01 -7.16 4.37
CA ARG A 31 2.24 -7.88 4.01
C ARG A 31 1.98 -8.87 2.87
N GLU A 32 0.88 -9.61 2.90
CA GLU A 32 0.52 -10.55 1.84
C GLU A 32 0.14 -9.85 0.53
N ALA A 33 -0.51 -8.68 0.61
CA ALA A 33 -0.80 -7.86 -0.56
C ALA A 33 0.47 -7.29 -1.19
N THR A 34 1.39 -6.75 -0.39
CA THR A 34 2.66 -6.17 -0.87
C THR A 34 3.52 -7.20 -1.59
N LYS A 35 3.51 -8.47 -1.17
CA LYS A 35 4.21 -9.55 -1.90
C LYS A 35 3.76 -9.68 -3.36
N LYS A 36 2.52 -9.29 -3.68
CA LYS A 36 1.97 -9.34 -5.04
C LYS A 36 2.21 -8.06 -5.83
N TRP A 37 2.73 -7.00 -5.20
CA TRP A 37 3.03 -5.71 -5.83
C TRP A 37 4.46 -5.71 -6.39
N THR A 38 4.73 -6.62 -7.31
CA THR A 38 6.05 -6.76 -7.96
C THR A 38 6.10 -6.08 -9.33
N MET A 39 4.96 -5.72 -9.90
CA MET A 39 4.92 -5.08 -11.21
C MET A 39 5.49 -3.65 -11.11
N PRO A 40 6.51 -3.32 -11.92
CA PRO A 40 7.03 -1.95 -11.99
C PRO A 40 5.94 -0.99 -12.47
N ILE A 41 6.04 0.27 -12.04
CA ILE A 41 5.14 1.32 -12.50
C ILE A 41 5.39 1.53 -14.00
N ARG A 42 4.32 1.43 -14.79
CA ARG A 42 4.38 1.64 -16.25
C ARG A 42 4.77 3.09 -16.53
N ASP A 43 5.64 3.28 -17.51
CA ASP A 43 6.08 4.59 -17.99
C ASP A 43 6.70 5.48 -16.89
N TRP A 44 7.28 4.87 -15.84
CA TRP A 44 7.81 5.61 -14.70
C TRP A 44 8.86 6.66 -15.07
N GLY A 45 9.69 6.43 -16.09
CA GLY A 45 10.67 7.40 -16.56
C GLY A 45 10.05 8.69 -17.11
N ILE A 46 8.92 8.59 -17.84
CA ILE A 46 8.20 9.75 -18.38
C ILE A 46 7.56 10.53 -17.23
N VAL A 47 6.90 9.82 -16.32
CA VAL A 47 6.28 10.40 -15.13
C VAL A 47 7.32 11.10 -14.26
N LEU A 48 8.49 10.50 -14.06
CA LEU A 48 9.59 11.09 -13.30
C LEU A 48 10.11 12.37 -13.95
N ASN A 49 10.28 12.40 -15.27
CA ASN A 49 10.68 13.62 -15.99
C ASN A 49 9.66 14.76 -15.80
N GLN A 50 8.36 14.45 -15.83
CA GLN A 50 7.32 15.45 -15.54
C GLN A 50 7.41 15.94 -14.09
N PHE A 51 7.63 15.04 -13.12
CA PHE A 51 7.83 15.40 -11.72
C PHE A 51 9.06 16.29 -11.52
N MET A 52 10.17 16.02 -12.20
CA MET A 52 11.37 16.86 -12.16
C MET A 52 11.09 18.29 -12.64
N ILE A 53 10.27 18.47 -13.68
CA ILE A 53 9.94 19.80 -14.19
C ILE A 53 9.01 20.54 -13.23
N ILE A 54 7.96 19.88 -12.75
CA ILE A 54 6.91 20.50 -11.91
C ILE A 54 7.44 20.79 -10.49
N PHE A 55 8.29 19.92 -9.96
CA PHE A 55 8.80 20.00 -8.58
C PHE A 55 10.33 20.11 -8.53
N ALA A 56 10.92 20.85 -9.49
CA ALA A 56 12.36 21.00 -9.65
C ALA A 56 13.10 21.37 -8.36
N GLU A 57 12.50 22.19 -7.50
CA GLU A 57 13.12 22.60 -6.23
C GLU A 57 13.08 21.54 -5.12
N ARG A 58 12.17 20.57 -5.22
CA ARG A 58 11.96 19.52 -4.20
C ARG A 58 12.66 18.21 -4.58
N LEU A 59 12.68 17.89 -5.86
CA LEU A 59 13.33 16.69 -6.40
C LEU A 59 14.73 17.04 -6.87
N LYS A 60 15.68 17.03 -5.93
CA LYS A 60 17.12 16.97 -6.23
C LYS A 60 17.50 15.51 -6.31
N LEU A 61 17.70 15.01 -7.53
CA LEU A 61 18.19 13.66 -7.79
C LEU A 61 19.72 13.65 -7.78
#